data_AF-A0A1F5DDL5-F1
#
_entry.id   AF-A0A1F5DDL5-F1
#
_cell.length_a   1.000
_cell.length_b   1.000
_cell.length_c   1.000
_cell.angle_alpha   90.00
_cell.angle_beta   90.00
_cell.angle_gamma   90.00
#
_symmetry.space_group_name_H-M   'P 1'
#
loop_
_entity.id
_entity.type
_entity.pdbx_description
1 polymer ?
#
loop_
_entity_poly.entity_id
_entity_poly.type
_entity_poly.pdbx_seq_one_letter_code
_entity_poly.pdbx_strand_id
1 'polypeptide(L)'
;MRFRCHTLFILLLLSIVAGNIYSANASGVVILDNHSSYISLSGALHVVGEVNNTGGTNINDIVIIVTYYDADDRAIASGSSSVLQEILLPGMKAPFDAVLTGSPVVQQVDRYELEVSFSETDKVLNRTLVVQSYSFLSNLTGSFHVVAEVKNNGTAISNATNAVTTCYDSSGTVVAAKQSQLMNLNPGQTAYFDMTIDQPQSKKITNYKVSAISSEAIIIPEFPSTLLILLIGCLLALTISRMKKDSYHSIIRTR
;
A
#
# COMPACT_ATOMS: atom_id res chain seq x y z
N MET A 1 -42.97 -10.02 -38.79
CA MET A 1 -41.58 -10.40 -39.18
C MET A 1 -40.58 -9.22 -39.05
N ARG A 2 -40.68 -8.39 -37.98
CA ARG A 2 -39.79 -7.20 -37.76
C ARG A 2 -39.04 -7.21 -36.42
N PHE A 3 -39.23 -8.22 -35.57
CA PHE A 3 -38.65 -8.27 -34.22
C PHE A 3 -37.27 -8.95 -34.13
N ARG A 4 -36.77 -9.58 -35.20
CA ARG A 4 -35.50 -10.34 -35.16
C ARG A 4 -34.23 -9.48 -35.34
N CYS A 5 -34.35 -8.25 -35.83
CA CYS A 5 -33.19 -7.42 -36.15
C CYS A 5 -32.65 -6.61 -34.95
N HIS A 6 -33.51 -6.25 -33.98
CA HIS A 6 -33.08 -5.47 -32.81
C HIS A 6 -32.35 -6.32 -31.76
N THR A 7 -32.75 -7.59 -31.59
CA THR A 7 -32.11 -8.51 -30.63
C THR A 7 -30.68 -8.88 -31.04
N LEU A 8 -30.41 -8.98 -32.34
CA LEU A 8 -29.08 -9.28 -32.87
C LEU A 8 -28.10 -8.10 -32.70
N PHE A 9 -28.61 -6.87 -32.79
CA PHE A 9 -27.80 -5.65 -32.63
C PHE A 9 -27.40 -5.41 -31.16
N ILE A 10 -28.27 -5.78 -30.21
CA ILE A 10 -28.00 -5.72 -28.77
C ILE A 10 -26.93 -6.76 -28.37
N LEU A 11 -26.98 -7.97 -28.93
CA LEU A 11 -25.96 -9.01 -28.72
C LEU A 11 -24.58 -8.62 -29.30
N LEU A 12 -24.54 -7.91 -30.43
CA LEU A 12 -23.30 -7.44 -31.05
C LEU A 12 -22.67 -6.25 -30.30
N LEU A 13 -23.48 -5.40 -29.66
CA LEU A 13 -22.99 -4.36 -28.75
C LEU A 13 -22.43 -4.95 -27.44
N LEU A 14 -23.05 -6.02 -26.92
CA LEU A 14 -22.55 -6.75 -25.75
C LEU A 14 -21.17 -7.40 -25.97
N SER A 15 -20.86 -7.88 -27.17
CA SER A 15 -19.54 -8.44 -27.49
C SER A 15 -18.45 -7.38 -27.66
N ILE A 16 -18.79 -6.16 -28.10
CA ILE A 16 -17.84 -5.05 -28.20
C ILE A 16 -17.50 -4.47 -26.81
N VAL A 17 -18.43 -4.52 -25.85
CA VAL A 17 -18.13 -4.16 -24.45
C VAL A 17 -17.27 -5.22 -23.75
N ALA A 18 -17.40 -6.50 -24.12
CA ALA A 18 -16.54 -7.57 -23.61
C ALA A 18 -15.12 -7.57 -24.20
N GLY A 19 -14.88 -6.85 -25.30
CA GLY A 19 -13.59 -6.78 -26.00
C GLY A 19 -12.57 -5.85 -25.35
N ASN A 20 -12.99 -4.97 -24.43
CA ASN A 20 -12.06 -4.28 -23.54
C ASN A 20 -11.85 -5.16 -22.31
N ILE A 21 -11.27 -6.34 -22.52
CA ILE A 21 -10.59 -7.06 -21.46
C ILE A 21 -9.48 -6.10 -21.04
N TYR A 22 -9.69 -5.40 -19.93
CA TYR A 22 -8.61 -4.78 -19.19
C TYR A 22 -7.54 -5.87 -19.09
N SER A 23 -6.37 -5.65 -19.68
CA SER A 23 -5.21 -6.41 -19.24
C SER A 23 -5.14 -6.17 -17.74
N ALA A 24 -5.57 -7.15 -16.96
CA ALA A 24 -5.23 -7.23 -15.56
C ALA A 24 -3.71 -7.26 -15.57
N ASN A 25 -3.07 -6.11 -15.34
CA ASN A 25 -1.65 -6.09 -15.07
C ASN A 25 -1.47 -7.07 -13.92
N ALA A 26 -0.71 -8.14 -14.17
CA ALA A 26 -0.42 -9.14 -13.15
C ALA A 26 0.04 -8.42 -11.88
N SER A 27 -0.42 -8.88 -10.72
CA SER A 27 0.09 -8.32 -9.49
C SER A 27 1.61 -8.52 -9.44
N GLY A 28 2.31 -7.46 -9.04
CA GLY A 28 3.75 -7.38 -9.15
C GLY A 28 4.29 -6.51 -8.03
N VAL A 29 5.12 -7.09 -7.18
CA VAL A 29 5.88 -6.37 -6.16
C VAL A 29 7.34 -6.43 -6.53
N VAL A 30 7.98 -5.27 -6.49
CA VAL A 30 9.41 -5.15 -6.75
C VAL A 30 10.07 -4.63 -5.50
N ILE A 31 11.11 -5.33 -5.06
CA ILE A 31 12.08 -4.78 -4.10
C ILE A 31 12.93 -3.79 -4.87
N LEU A 32 12.95 -2.53 -4.44
CA LEU A 32 13.68 -1.49 -5.12
C LEU A 32 15.19 -1.66 -4.88
N ASP A 33 15.98 -1.36 -5.90
CA ASP A 33 17.46 -1.31 -5.83
C ASP A 33 17.94 -0.05 -5.09
N ASN A 34 17.39 0.19 -3.91
CA ASN A 34 17.76 1.27 -3.00
C ASN A 34 17.90 0.74 -1.56
N HIS A 35 18.14 -0.56 -1.41
CA HIS A 35 18.35 -1.20 -0.12
C HIS A 35 19.82 -1.10 0.31
N SER A 36 20.05 -1.16 1.62
CA SER A 36 21.39 -1.23 2.20
C SER A 36 21.38 -2.05 3.48
N SER A 37 22.57 -2.30 4.04
CA SER A 37 22.70 -2.91 5.35
C SER A 37 23.65 -2.12 6.25
N TYR A 38 23.46 -2.27 7.57
CA TYR A 38 24.35 -1.72 8.57
C TYR A 38 24.30 -2.53 9.87
N ILE A 39 25.39 -2.52 10.63
CA ILE A 39 25.43 -3.08 11.98
C ILE A 39 25.15 -1.95 12.97
N SER A 40 24.13 -2.11 13.80
CA SER A 40 23.77 -1.14 14.84
C SER A 40 24.71 -1.26 16.06
N LEU A 41 24.64 -0.29 16.98
CA LEU A 41 25.45 -0.31 18.20
C LEU A 41 25.19 -1.53 19.10
N SER A 42 24.03 -2.17 18.99
CA SER A 42 23.72 -3.42 19.70
C SER A 42 24.37 -4.65 19.05
N GLY A 43 25.03 -4.50 17.91
CA GLY A 43 25.62 -5.59 17.13
C GLY A 43 24.62 -6.35 16.25
N ALA A 44 23.39 -5.84 16.10
CA ALA A 44 22.41 -6.41 15.17
C ALA A 44 22.67 -5.92 13.74
N LEU A 45 22.56 -6.82 12.77
CA LEU A 45 22.58 -6.46 11.35
C LEU A 45 21.17 -6.07 10.91
N HIS A 46 21.04 -4.87 10.37
CA HIS A 46 19.83 -4.38 9.73
C HIS A 46 20.00 -4.42 8.22
N VAL A 47 18.99 -4.93 7.53
CA VAL A 47 18.82 -4.80 6.08
C VAL A 47 17.57 -3.98 5.83
N VAL A 48 17.75 -2.80 5.26
CA VAL A 48 16.69 -1.79 5.08
C VAL A 48 16.52 -1.48 3.61
N GLY A 49 15.28 -1.21 3.18
CA GLY A 49 14.97 -0.92 1.78
C GLY A 49 13.51 -0.56 1.60
N GLU A 50 13.07 -0.47 0.35
CA GLU A 50 11.67 -0.25 -0.02
C GLU A 50 11.18 -1.31 -0.99
N VAL A 51 9.89 -1.63 -0.89
CA VAL A 51 9.15 -2.31 -1.95
C VAL A 51 8.23 -1.34 -2.68
N ASN A 52 7.87 -1.67 -3.91
CA ASN A 52 6.86 -0.97 -4.68
C ASN A 52 5.81 -1.94 -5.20
N ASN A 53 4.53 -1.62 -5.00
CA ASN A 53 3.46 -2.30 -5.70
C ASN A 53 3.39 -1.77 -7.15
N THR A 54 3.90 -2.55 -8.09
CA THR A 54 3.87 -2.25 -9.53
C THR A 54 2.66 -2.87 -10.25
N GLY A 55 1.87 -3.66 -9.54
CA GLY A 55 0.67 -4.33 -10.05
C GLY A 55 -0.55 -3.40 -10.18
N GLY A 56 -1.65 -3.97 -10.66
CA GLY A 56 -2.93 -3.27 -10.83
C GLY A 56 -3.87 -3.36 -9.63
N THR A 57 -3.59 -4.20 -8.64
CA THR A 57 -4.45 -4.45 -7.47
C THR A 57 -3.78 -4.01 -6.17
N ASN A 58 -4.57 -3.78 -5.11
CA ASN A 58 -3.98 -3.53 -3.79
C ASN A 58 -3.40 -4.84 -3.26
N ILE A 59 -2.37 -4.74 -2.43
CA ILE A 59 -1.72 -5.89 -1.83
C ILE A 59 -1.58 -5.70 -0.32
N ASN A 60 -1.55 -6.80 0.43
CA ASN A 60 -1.27 -6.86 1.85
C ASN A 60 -0.38 -8.06 2.18
N ASP A 61 -0.17 -8.32 3.48
CA ASP A 61 0.63 -9.44 3.99
C ASP A 61 2.01 -9.52 3.32
N ILE A 62 2.60 -8.35 3.10
CA ILE A 62 3.85 -8.22 2.37
C ILE A 62 5.01 -8.56 3.30
N VAL A 63 5.72 -9.62 2.97
CA VAL A 63 6.84 -10.15 3.76
C VAL A 63 8.09 -10.15 2.89
N ILE A 64 9.14 -9.54 3.42
CA ILE A 64 10.50 -9.64 2.90
C ILE A 64 11.14 -10.86 3.51
N ILE A 65 11.67 -11.73 2.67
CA ILE A 65 12.47 -12.89 3.05
C ILE A 65 13.92 -12.53 2.73
N VAL A 66 14.80 -12.72 3.72
CA VAL A 66 16.22 -12.42 3.58
C VAL A 66 17.03 -13.68 3.79
N THR A 67 17.86 -14.05 2.83
CA THR A 67 18.87 -15.11 2.98
C THR A 67 20.25 -14.47 3.09
N TYR A 68 21.00 -14.83 4.12
CA TYR A 68 22.33 -14.29 4.40
C TYR A 68 23.40 -15.32 4.04
N TYR A 69 24.48 -14.87 3.41
CA TYR A 69 25.55 -15.71 2.91
C TYR A 69 26.91 -15.32 3.52
N ASP A 70 27.77 -16.30 3.74
CA ASP A 70 29.18 -16.07 4.06
C ASP A 70 30.00 -15.72 2.80
N ALA A 71 31.29 -15.40 3.00
CA ALA A 71 32.22 -15.07 1.92
C ALA A 71 32.51 -16.23 0.95
N ASP A 72 32.12 -17.47 1.29
CA ASP A 72 32.22 -18.65 0.44
C ASP A 72 30.89 -18.98 -0.26
N ASP A 73 29.94 -18.02 -0.31
CA ASP A 73 28.61 -18.16 -0.89
C ASP A 73 27.71 -19.21 -0.23
N ARG A 74 27.98 -19.60 1.03
CA ARG A 74 27.13 -20.54 1.77
C ARG A 74 26.03 -19.78 2.50
N ALA A 75 24.79 -20.23 2.36
CA ALA A 75 23.69 -19.70 3.17
C ALA A 75 23.92 -20.05 4.64
N ILE A 76 24.04 -19.02 5.49
CA ILE A 76 24.35 -19.17 6.94
C ILE A 76 23.15 -18.81 7.82
N ALA A 77 22.19 -18.04 7.31
CA ALA A 77 20.96 -17.70 8.00
C ALA A 77 19.86 -17.29 7.02
N SER A 78 18.61 -17.36 7.50
CA SER A 78 17.46 -16.76 6.82
C SER A 78 16.58 -16.06 7.84
N GLY A 79 15.90 -15.00 7.43
CA GLY A 79 14.93 -14.29 8.26
C GLY A 79 13.79 -13.72 7.42
N SER A 80 12.80 -13.17 8.09
CA SER A 80 11.69 -12.49 7.44
C SER A 80 11.31 -11.21 8.18
N SER A 81 10.86 -10.20 7.47
CA SER A 81 10.32 -8.96 8.04
C SER A 81 9.11 -8.49 7.26
N SER A 82 8.06 -8.08 7.97
CA SER A 82 6.93 -7.41 7.33
C SER A 82 7.34 -6.00 6.92
N VAL A 83 6.84 -5.56 5.76
CA VAL A 83 6.99 -4.15 5.39
C VAL A 83 6.21 -3.28 6.39
N LEU A 84 6.66 -2.06 6.62
CA LEU A 84 6.12 -1.19 7.68
C LEU A 84 4.78 -0.54 7.28
N GLN A 85 4.07 -1.06 6.29
CA GLN A 85 2.78 -0.60 5.79
C GLN A 85 1.92 -1.81 5.40
N GLU A 86 0.79 -2.00 6.08
CA GLU A 86 -0.03 -3.22 5.91
C GLU A 86 -0.58 -3.40 4.49
N ILE A 87 -1.01 -2.30 3.84
CA ILE A 87 -1.61 -2.33 2.49
C ILE A 87 -0.85 -1.38 1.56
N LEU A 88 -0.51 -1.85 0.37
CA LEU A 88 0.01 -1.01 -0.72
C LEU A 88 -0.96 -0.95 -1.89
N LEU A 89 -1.44 0.25 -2.18
CA LEU A 89 -2.17 0.52 -3.42
C LEU A 89 -1.19 0.49 -4.61
N PRO A 90 -1.68 0.29 -5.85
CA PRO A 90 -0.87 0.43 -7.06
C PRO A 90 -0.01 1.70 -7.07
N GLY A 91 1.28 1.54 -7.34
CA GLY A 91 2.30 2.59 -7.37
C GLY A 91 2.80 3.05 -6.00
N MET A 92 2.29 2.51 -4.89
CA MET A 92 2.78 2.85 -3.55
C MET A 92 4.04 2.08 -3.17
N LYS A 93 4.91 2.81 -2.48
CA LYS A 93 6.11 2.27 -1.84
C LYS A 93 5.93 2.16 -0.33
N ALA A 94 6.59 1.17 0.28
CA ALA A 94 6.79 1.13 1.72
C ALA A 94 8.15 0.57 2.10
N PRO A 95 8.72 1.06 3.22
CA PRO A 95 10.00 0.58 3.70
C PRO A 95 9.87 -0.74 4.47
N PHE A 96 11.00 -1.44 4.61
CA PHE A 96 11.19 -2.55 5.53
C PHE A 96 12.49 -2.40 6.32
N ASP A 97 12.58 -3.08 7.46
CA ASP A 97 13.80 -3.27 8.25
C ASP A 97 13.83 -4.74 8.70
N ALA A 98 14.71 -5.53 8.08
CA ALA A 98 14.94 -6.92 8.46
C ALA A 98 16.15 -7.00 9.38
N VAL A 99 15.94 -7.54 10.58
CA VAL A 99 16.95 -7.53 11.64
C VAL A 99 17.45 -8.95 11.89
N LEU A 100 18.74 -9.18 11.65
CA LEU A 100 19.45 -10.37 12.08
C LEU A 100 20.18 -10.09 13.39
N THR A 101 19.95 -10.93 14.38
CA THR A 101 20.63 -10.90 15.67
C THR A 101 21.35 -12.22 15.91
N GLY A 102 22.38 -12.19 16.75
CA GLY A 102 23.14 -13.38 17.13
C GLY A 102 24.60 -13.31 16.68
N SER A 103 25.51 -13.51 17.64
CA SER A 103 26.93 -13.72 17.40
C SER A 103 27.23 -15.22 17.45
N PRO A 104 28.06 -15.78 16.55
CA PRO A 104 28.91 -15.08 15.57
C PRO A 104 28.26 -14.85 14.20
N VAL A 105 27.02 -15.30 13.96
CA VAL A 105 26.43 -15.32 12.60
C VAL A 105 26.41 -13.95 11.92
N VAL A 106 26.09 -12.87 12.65
CA VAL A 106 26.11 -11.50 12.11
C VAL A 106 27.49 -11.11 11.54
N GLN A 107 28.58 -11.55 12.18
CA GLN A 107 29.94 -11.20 11.77
C GLN A 107 30.43 -12.02 10.57
N GLN A 108 29.70 -13.07 10.19
CA GLN A 108 30.03 -13.93 9.06
C GLN A 108 29.30 -13.54 7.78
N VAL A 109 28.32 -12.62 7.85
CA VAL A 109 27.55 -12.18 6.68
C VAL A 109 28.44 -11.35 5.76
N ASP A 110 28.61 -11.81 4.52
CA ASP A 110 29.28 -11.08 3.45
C ASP A 110 28.27 -10.43 2.49
N ARG A 111 27.20 -11.16 2.15
CA ARG A 111 26.10 -10.67 1.29
C ARG A 111 24.74 -11.21 1.74
N TYR A 112 23.69 -10.65 1.17
CA TYR A 112 22.32 -11.11 1.35
C TYR A 112 21.56 -11.10 0.03
N GLU A 113 20.52 -11.92 -0.04
CA GLU A 113 19.52 -11.90 -1.11
C GLU A 113 18.15 -11.62 -0.51
N LEU A 114 17.31 -10.92 -1.29
CA LEU A 114 15.99 -10.49 -0.87
C LEU A 114 14.94 -11.08 -1.81
N GLU A 115 13.90 -11.64 -1.19
CA GLU A 115 12.69 -12.07 -1.87
C GLU A 115 11.48 -11.41 -1.21
N VAL A 116 10.37 -11.32 -1.95
CA VAL A 116 9.12 -10.74 -1.45
C VAL A 116 7.96 -11.66 -1.74
N SER A 117 7.15 -11.90 -0.72
CA SER A 117 5.84 -12.53 -0.84
C SER A 117 4.75 -11.54 -0.45
N PHE A 118 3.58 -11.64 -1.07
CA PHE A 118 2.43 -10.77 -0.80
C PHE A 118 1.13 -11.50 -1.14
N SER A 119 0.01 -10.94 -0.66
CA SER A 119 -1.35 -11.34 -1.05
C SER A 119 -2.06 -10.17 -1.73
N GLU A 120 -2.89 -10.45 -2.73
CA GLU A 120 -3.80 -9.44 -3.27
C GLU A 120 -4.97 -9.20 -2.30
N THR A 121 -5.51 -7.98 -2.30
CA THR A 121 -6.63 -7.62 -1.44
C THR A 121 -7.53 -6.55 -2.06
N ASP A 122 -8.83 -6.64 -1.78
CA ASP A 122 -9.81 -5.58 -2.10
C ASP A 122 -9.95 -4.54 -0.98
N LYS A 123 -9.18 -4.71 0.10
CA LYS A 123 -9.08 -3.72 1.16
C LYS A 123 -8.50 -2.42 0.60
N VAL A 124 -9.12 -1.30 0.94
CA VAL A 124 -8.60 0.04 0.64
C VAL A 124 -8.16 0.74 1.91
N LEU A 125 -7.10 1.55 1.80
CA LEU A 125 -6.69 2.46 2.86
C LEU A 125 -7.53 3.74 2.80
N ASN A 126 -8.14 4.09 3.94
CA ASN A 126 -8.73 5.41 4.09
C ASN A 126 -7.66 6.41 4.53
N ARG A 127 -7.18 7.26 3.62
CA ARG A 127 -6.14 8.26 3.91
C ARG A 127 -6.71 9.47 4.64
N THR A 128 -6.90 9.32 5.94
CA THR A 128 -7.40 10.39 6.81
C THR A 128 -6.31 11.01 7.67
N LEU A 129 -5.15 10.37 7.77
CA LEU A 129 -4.03 10.87 8.57
C LEU A 129 -3.19 11.89 7.77
N VAL A 130 -3.02 13.07 8.36
CA VAL A 130 -2.15 14.12 7.83
C VAL A 130 -0.90 14.18 8.70
N VAL A 131 0.27 14.23 8.06
CA VAL A 131 1.57 14.29 8.74
C VAL A 131 2.25 15.61 8.43
N GLN A 132 2.75 16.27 9.47
CA GLN A 132 3.70 17.37 9.36
C GLN A 132 4.95 16.98 10.13
N SER A 133 6.14 17.28 9.60
CA SER A 133 7.39 16.85 10.23
C SER A 133 8.51 17.84 9.99
N TYR A 134 9.48 17.83 10.90
CA TYR A 134 10.79 18.46 10.71
C TYR A 134 11.87 17.55 11.30
N SER A 135 13.11 17.77 10.89
CA SER A 135 14.25 17.00 11.39
C SER A 135 15.36 17.91 11.91
N PHE A 136 16.18 17.38 12.81
CA PHE A 136 17.42 18.04 13.24
C PHE A 136 18.47 17.01 13.66
N LEU A 137 19.75 17.42 13.61
CA LEU A 137 20.85 16.68 14.22
C LEU A 137 21.09 17.20 15.64
N SER A 138 21.14 16.30 16.61
CA SER A 138 21.46 16.63 17.99
C SER A 138 22.95 17.00 18.10
N ASN A 139 23.26 18.21 18.54
CA ASN A 139 24.65 18.62 18.76
C ASN A 139 25.34 17.85 19.91
N LEU A 140 24.56 17.26 20.82
CA LEU A 140 25.08 16.56 21.98
C LEU A 140 25.43 15.10 21.67
N THR A 141 24.57 14.40 20.93
CA THR A 141 24.72 12.97 20.62
C THR A 141 25.12 12.70 19.18
N GLY A 142 24.91 13.67 18.28
CA GLY A 142 24.97 13.50 16.82
C GLY A 142 23.93 12.54 16.27
N SER A 143 22.89 12.23 17.05
CA SER A 143 21.72 11.47 16.59
C SER A 143 20.86 12.35 15.68
N PHE A 144 20.24 11.74 14.68
CA PHE A 144 19.27 12.38 13.80
C PHE A 144 17.87 12.19 14.37
N HIS A 145 17.15 13.28 14.56
CA HIS A 145 15.79 13.30 15.08
C HIS A 145 14.83 13.68 13.98
N VAL A 146 13.71 12.95 13.89
CA VAL A 146 12.55 13.33 13.09
C VAL A 146 11.38 13.51 14.02
N VAL A 147 10.96 14.76 14.19
CA VAL A 147 9.79 15.12 14.99
C VAL A 147 8.63 15.32 14.06
N ALA A 148 7.51 14.70 14.37
CA ALA A 148 6.34 14.77 13.53
C ALA A 148 5.03 14.83 14.32
N GLU A 149 4.10 15.55 13.73
CA GLU A 149 2.72 15.70 14.13
C GLU A 149 1.86 14.85 13.18
N VAL A 150 1.01 13.99 13.74
CA VAL A 150 0.05 13.17 13.01
C VAL A 150 -1.36 13.52 13.47
N LYS A 151 -2.17 14.04 12.56
CA LYS A 151 -3.57 14.40 12.82
C LYS A 151 -4.51 13.47 12.10
N ASN A 152 -5.52 12.96 12.80
CA ASN A 152 -6.64 12.29 12.15
C ASN A 152 -7.63 13.34 11.62
N ASN A 153 -7.62 13.54 10.30
CA ASN A 153 -8.52 14.44 9.58
C ASN A 153 -9.77 13.72 9.03
N GLY A 154 -10.00 12.47 9.46
CA GLY A 154 -11.15 11.66 9.08
C GLY A 154 -12.33 11.83 10.03
N THR A 155 -13.40 11.08 9.75
CA THR A 155 -14.61 11.04 10.56
C THR A 155 -14.71 9.81 11.46
N ALA A 156 -13.81 8.83 11.29
CA ALA A 156 -13.69 7.65 12.14
C ALA A 156 -12.45 7.78 13.04
N ILE A 157 -12.42 7.02 14.14
CA ILE A 157 -11.20 6.84 14.95
C ILE A 157 -10.09 6.23 14.08
N SER A 158 -8.82 6.46 14.39
CA SER A 158 -7.68 5.77 13.76
C SER A 158 -7.11 4.82 14.79
N ASN A 159 -7.34 3.53 14.59
CA ASN A 159 -6.86 2.47 15.48
C ASN A 159 -5.43 2.05 15.13
N ALA A 160 -4.67 1.62 16.15
CA ALA A 160 -3.30 1.12 16.05
C ALA A 160 -2.43 2.01 15.15
N THR A 161 -2.53 3.32 15.36
CA THR A 161 -1.86 4.30 14.50
C THR A 161 -0.35 4.18 14.67
N ASN A 162 0.40 4.11 13.58
CA ASN A 162 1.85 4.18 13.63
C ASN A 162 2.35 5.28 12.69
N ALA A 163 3.50 5.84 13.02
CA ALA A 163 4.29 6.62 12.09
C ALA A 163 5.48 5.81 11.61
N VAL A 164 5.77 5.91 10.33
CA VAL A 164 6.87 5.23 9.67
C VAL A 164 7.79 6.30 9.12
N THR A 165 9.05 6.25 9.53
CA THR A 165 10.08 7.14 9.00
C THR A 165 11.09 6.35 8.19
N THR A 166 11.31 6.79 6.95
CA THR A 166 12.34 6.27 6.06
C THR A 166 13.40 7.35 5.86
N CYS A 167 14.65 7.01 6.09
CA CYS A 167 15.79 7.91 5.92
C CYS A 167 16.62 7.44 4.73
N TYR A 168 17.12 8.41 3.96
CA TYR A 168 17.87 8.19 2.73
C TYR A 168 19.21 8.91 2.77
N ASP A 169 20.21 8.35 2.10
CA ASP A 169 21.43 9.07 1.75
C ASP A 169 21.23 9.97 0.51
N SER A 170 22.32 10.62 0.06
CA SER A 170 22.29 11.57 -1.05
C SER A 170 22.01 10.91 -2.41
N SER A 171 22.16 9.59 -2.51
CA SER A 171 21.84 8.81 -3.72
C SER A 171 20.38 8.35 -3.75
N GLY A 172 19.65 8.49 -2.63
CA GLY A 172 18.31 7.95 -2.48
C GLY A 172 18.29 6.50 -1.98
N THR A 173 19.43 5.96 -1.54
CA THR A 173 19.50 4.65 -0.89
C THR A 173 18.93 4.75 0.53
N VAL A 174 18.08 3.80 0.90
CA VAL A 174 17.52 3.71 2.25
C VAL A 174 18.64 3.36 3.21
N VAL A 175 18.82 4.19 4.23
CA VAL A 175 19.82 4.01 5.28
C VAL A 175 19.19 3.71 6.63
N ALA A 176 17.93 4.02 6.85
CA ALA A 176 17.20 3.56 8.02
C ALA A 176 15.70 3.56 7.75
N ALA A 177 14.98 2.63 8.37
CA ALA A 177 13.54 2.62 8.43
C ALA A 177 13.11 2.31 9.85
N LYS A 178 12.21 3.11 10.42
CA LYS A 178 11.68 2.88 11.76
C LYS A 178 10.19 3.10 11.82
N GLN A 179 9.53 2.30 12.63
CA GLN A 179 8.13 2.46 13.00
C GLN A 179 8.06 2.95 14.45
N SER A 180 7.18 3.93 14.69
CA SER A 180 6.87 4.45 16.02
C SER A 180 5.37 4.30 16.24
N GLN A 181 5.00 3.57 17.29
CA GLN A 181 3.60 3.39 17.65
C GLN A 181 3.04 4.69 18.23
N LEU A 182 1.83 5.05 17.80
CA LEU A 182 1.06 6.17 18.31
C LEU A 182 -0.17 5.66 19.04
N MET A 183 -0.76 6.54 19.84
CA MET A 183 -2.08 6.27 20.42
C MET A 183 -3.16 6.20 19.34
N ASN A 184 -4.32 5.61 19.66
CA ASN A 184 -5.50 5.75 18.82
C ASN A 184 -5.89 7.23 18.73
N LEU A 185 -6.22 7.70 17.52
CA LEU A 185 -6.56 9.09 17.26
C LEU A 185 -8.04 9.22 16.93
N ASN A 186 -8.82 9.86 17.78
CA ASN A 186 -10.20 10.23 17.43
C ASN A 186 -10.24 11.24 16.27
N PRO A 187 -11.37 11.41 15.58
CA PRO A 187 -11.55 12.47 14.60
C PRO A 187 -11.09 13.84 15.12
N GLY A 188 -10.21 14.50 14.36
CA GLY A 188 -9.63 15.80 14.70
C GLY A 188 -8.48 15.77 15.71
N GLN A 189 -8.19 14.61 16.31
CA GLN A 189 -7.12 14.46 17.31
C GLN A 189 -5.74 14.40 16.65
N THR A 190 -4.75 14.94 17.37
CA THR A 190 -3.35 14.97 16.98
C THR A 190 -2.49 14.18 17.96
N ALA A 191 -1.51 13.43 17.46
CA ALA A 191 -0.39 12.87 18.22
C ALA A 191 0.95 13.42 17.70
N TYR A 192 1.96 13.38 18.58
CA TYR A 192 3.32 13.78 18.28
C TYR A 192 4.26 12.61 18.54
N PHE A 193 5.35 12.52 17.78
CA PHE A 193 6.45 11.60 18.09
C PHE A 193 7.80 12.21 17.70
N ASP A 194 8.85 11.66 18.31
CA ASP A 194 10.25 11.93 18.00
C ASP A 194 10.93 10.59 17.71
N MET A 195 11.33 10.39 16.46
CA MET A 195 12.08 9.23 16.03
C MET A 195 13.57 9.57 16.02
N THR A 196 14.38 8.76 16.70
CA THR A 196 15.84 8.94 16.77
C THR A 196 16.60 7.85 16.00
N ILE A 197 17.54 8.26 15.16
CA ILE A 197 18.59 7.42 14.58
C ILE A 197 19.93 7.82 15.19
N ASP A 198 20.62 6.88 15.83
CA ASP A 198 21.91 7.16 16.46
C ASP A 198 23.09 7.06 15.49
N GLN A 199 24.24 7.54 15.96
CA GLN A 199 25.51 7.30 15.28
C GLN A 199 25.86 5.79 15.26
N PRO A 200 26.60 5.33 14.23
CA PRO A 200 27.11 6.11 13.10
C PRO A 200 26.08 6.34 11.98
N GLN A 201 24.94 5.65 12.01
CA GLN A 201 24.01 5.63 10.89
C GLN A 201 23.38 7.00 10.59
N SER A 202 23.17 7.82 11.62
CA SER A 202 22.71 9.21 11.48
C SER A 202 23.53 10.05 10.50
N LYS A 203 24.83 9.79 10.38
CA LYS A 203 25.75 10.53 9.50
C LYS A 203 25.52 10.29 8.01
N LYS A 204 24.85 9.19 7.66
CA LYS A 204 24.53 8.88 6.26
C LYS A 204 23.26 9.56 5.76
N ILE A 205 22.45 10.11 6.68
CA ILE A 205 21.13 10.64 6.35
C ILE A 205 21.27 12.04 5.73
N THR A 206 20.71 12.22 4.54
CA THR A 206 20.57 13.53 3.90
C THR A 206 19.13 13.90 3.60
N ASN A 207 18.23 12.91 3.57
CA ASN A 207 16.80 13.14 3.36
C ASN A 207 15.97 12.13 4.17
N TYR A 208 14.69 12.44 4.39
CA TYR A 208 13.77 11.52 5.06
C TYR A 208 12.32 11.70 4.55
N LYS A 209 11.48 10.71 4.82
CA LYS A 209 10.05 10.73 4.57
C LYS A 209 9.33 10.16 5.78
N VAL A 210 8.20 10.77 6.15
CA VAL A 210 7.29 10.25 7.18
C VAL A 210 5.96 9.90 6.55
N SER A 211 5.44 8.71 6.86
CA SER A 211 4.09 8.27 6.55
C SER A 211 3.37 7.90 7.83
N ALA A 212 2.08 8.18 7.93
CA ALA A 212 1.24 7.68 9.01
C ALA A 212 0.33 6.57 8.49
N ILE A 213 0.19 5.52 9.29
CA ILE A 213 -0.55 4.31 8.96
C ILE A 213 -1.55 4.00 10.07
N SER A 214 -2.70 3.48 9.68
CA SER A 214 -3.72 2.94 10.59
C SER A 214 -4.10 1.55 10.11
N SER A 215 -4.55 0.70 11.03
CA SER A 215 -5.11 -0.61 10.69
C SER A 215 -6.51 -0.53 10.05
N GLU A 216 -7.08 0.67 9.90
CA GLU A 216 -8.39 0.85 9.27
C GLU A 216 -8.32 0.70 7.75
N ALA A 217 -8.51 -0.53 7.32
CA ALA A 217 -8.82 -0.85 5.94
C ALA A 217 -10.31 -1.12 5.80
N ILE A 218 -10.94 -0.53 4.79
CA ILE A 218 -12.34 -0.84 4.46
C ILE A 218 -12.32 -1.85 3.32
N ILE A 219 -13.05 -2.94 3.47
CA ILE A 219 -13.33 -3.85 2.36
C ILE A 219 -14.38 -3.15 1.50
N ILE A 220 -14.06 -2.79 0.25
CA ILE A 220 -15.08 -2.33 -0.69
C ILE A 220 -15.76 -3.58 -1.26
N PRO A 221 -17.07 -3.77 -1.06
CA PRO A 221 -17.79 -4.82 -1.77
C PRO A 221 -17.70 -4.52 -3.27
N GLU A 222 -17.13 -5.43 -4.04
CA GLU A 222 -17.16 -5.35 -5.49
C GLU A 222 -18.63 -5.45 -5.92
N PHE A 223 -19.22 -4.34 -6.37
CA PHE A 223 -20.40 -4.44 -7.23
C PHE A 223 -19.85 -4.57 -8.65
N PRO A 224 -20.04 -5.71 -9.34
CA PRO A 224 -19.66 -5.80 -10.73
C PRO A 224 -20.30 -4.63 -11.47
N SER A 225 -19.49 -3.82 -12.16
CA SER A 225 -20.02 -2.69 -12.95
C SER A 225 -21.09 -3.14 -13.95
N THR A 226 -21.01 -4.41 -14.39
CA THR A 226 -22.03 -5.12 -15.15
C THR A 226 -23.38 -5.20 -14.44
N LEU A 227 -23.42 -5.46 -13.12
CA LEU A 227 -24.64 -5.49 -12.33
C LEU A 227 -25.28 -4.10 -12.23
N LEU A 228 -24.48 -3.04 -12.09
CA LEU A 228 -24.97 -1.67 -12.06
C LEU A 228 -25.55 -1.25 -13.42
N ILE A 229 -24.87 -1.59 -14.51
CA ILE A 229 -25.31 -1.35 -15.89
C ILE A 229 -26.59 -2.17 -16.20
N LEU A 230 -26.66 -3.42 -15.72
CA LEU A 230 -27.84 -4.28 -15.88
C LEU A 230 -29.05 -3.70 -15.13
N LEU A 231 -28.85 -3.18 -13.91
CA LEU A 231 -29.89 -2.53 -13.11
C LEU A 231 -30.41 -1.26 -13.80
N ILE A 232 -29.51 -0.41 -14.29
CA ILE A 232 -29.85 0.80 -15.06
C ILE A 232 -30.59 0.42 -16.35
N GLY A 233 -30.12 -0.61 -17.06
CA GLY A 233 -30.77 -1.15 -18.27
C GLY A 233 -32.19 -1.67 -17.99
N CYS A 234 -32.38 -2.41 -16.91
CA CYS A 234 -33.70 -2.90 -16.47
C CYS A 234 -34.65 -1.75 -16.10
N LEU A 235 -34.17 -0.73 -15.39
CA LEU A 235 -34.96 0.46 -15.04
C LEU A 235 -35.41 1.22 -16.29
N LEU A 236 -34.51 1.42 -17.27
CA LEU A 236 -34.85 2.05 -18.56
C LEU A 236 -35.86 1.22 -19.37
N ALA A 237 -35.73 -0.12 -19.37
CA ALA A 237 -36.69 -0.99 -20.05
C ALA A 237 -38.09 -0.91 -19.41
N LEU A 238 -38.18 -0.83 -18.08
CA LEU A 238 -39.43 -0.70 -17.35
C LEU A 238 -40.12 0.65 -17.59
N THR A 239 -39.38 1.76 -17.63
CA THR A 239 -39.95 3.08 -17.92
C THR A 239 -40.47 3.15 -19.36
N ILE A 240 -39.72 2.64 -20.34
CA ILE A 240 -40.15 2.56 -21.74
C ILE A 240 -41.41 1.68 -21.89
N SER A 241 -41.47 0.56 -21.17
CA SER A 241 -42.65 -0.34 -21.17
C SER A 241 -43.89 0.34 -20.59
N ARG A 242 -43.76 1.10 -19.50
CA ARG A 242 -44.86 1.89 -18.92
C ARG A 242 -45.35 2.99 -19.86
N MET A 243 -44.44 3.76 -20.48
CA MET A 243 -44.81 4.81 -21.44
C MET A 243 -45.57 4.27 -22.65
N LYS A 244 -45.19 3.08 -23.14
CA LYS A 244 -45.94 2.38 -24.20
C LYS A 244 -47.33 1.99 -23.72
N LYS A 245 -47.47 1.42 -22.51
CA LYS A 245 -48.77 1.00 -21.96
C LYS A 245 -49.74 2.18 -21.80
N ASP A 246 -49.26 3.33 -21.36
CA ASP A 246 -50.09 4.54 -21.18
C ASP A 246 -50.52 5.14 -22.53
N SER A 247 -49.67 5.06 -23.56
CA SER A 247 -50.03 5.46 -24.93
C SER A 247 -51.11 4.58 -25.56
N TYR A 248 -51.24 3.31 -25.15
CA TYR A 248 -52.33 2.45 -25.61
C TYR A 248 -53.66 2.74 -24.91
N HIS A 249 -53.65 3.23 -23.66
CA HIS A 249 -54.88 3.57 -22.95
C HIS A 249 -55.48 4.92 -23.35
N SER A 250 -54.67 5.88 -23.80
CA SER A 250 -55.18 7.18 -24.29
C SER A 250 -55.92 7.08 -25.62
N ILE A 251 -55.61 6.07 -26.45
CA ILE A 251 -56.25 5.85 -27.76
C ILE A 251 -57.64 5.18 -27.62
N ILE A 252 -57.94 4.53 -26.49
CA ILE A 252 -59.21 3.80 -26.29
C ILE A 252 -60.33 4.70 -25.71
N ARG A 253 -60.03 5.92 -25.23
CA ARG A 253 -61.02 6.85 -24.65
C ARG A 253 -61.63 7.87 -25.64
N THR A 254 -61.38 7.76 -26.94
CA THR A 254 -61.92 8.68 -27.97
C THR A 254 -62.70 7.96 -29.08
N ARG A 255 -63.63 7.08 -28.70
CA ARG A 255 -64.74 6.66 -29.55
C ARG A 255 -66.02 6.50 -28.77
#